data_AF-A0A3R6ZG74-F1
#
_entry.id   AF-A0A3R6ZG74-F1
#
_cell.length_a   1.000
_cell.length_b   1.000
_cell.length_c   1.000
_cell.angle_alpha   90.00
_cell.angle_beta   90.00
_cell.angle_gamma   90.00
#
_symmetry.space_group_name_H-M   'P 1'
#
loop_
_entity.id
_entity.type
_entity.pdbx_description
1 polymer ?
#
loop_
_entity_poly.entity_id
_entity_poly.type
_entity_poly.pdbx_seq_one_letter_code
_entity_poly.pdbx_strand_id
1 'polypeptide(L)'
;MENFEKQFSPLNLPEKPESNIESRAEKEKKLNVSMGFLFNCRTVDGLAEKLNLATKEGKLDSVMLDEYDLSIEEVNANLQRISGMAKEKMVDIILAADNKHRRQGDKFERISWDIRKEEIKSSGAVLLDEGITAEEINDSVGYYFGKDGNIYAFPKTWVHPIHSIPGTKTAVVICGEIGYLTPEQLEDLDINVIYNPSRERDDPFLKYRMLGLSDPNMTDEEIHAELMKNETFKELAEGEEEQKQNYQEWFKKIKAIIKEQKDNPSNYVRDVNETLTRKGITVIRSDGEKTSGILNPSPKMKIGELRYQEGYARMAVSVDKE
;
A
#
# COMPACT_ATOMS: atom_id res chain seq x y z
N MET A 1 -47.00 23.73 -70.25
CA MET A 1 -47.29 23.17 -68.92
C MET A 1 -46.55 21.86 -68.85
N GLU A 2 -45.46 21.81 -68.10
CA GLU A 2 -44.81 20.55 -67.71
C GLU A 2 -43.91 20.80 -66.51
N ASN A 3 -43.91 19.82 -65.61
CA ASN A 3 -43.55 19.88 -64.21
C ASN A 3 -42.04 19.98 -63.97
N PHE A 4 -41.64 20.77 -62.96
CA PHE A 4 -40.36 20.62 -62.27
C PHE A 4 -40.62 20.61 -60.76
N GLU A 5 -40.78 19.41 -60.19
CA GLU A 5 -40.63 19.20 -58.74
C GLU A 5 -39.12 19.17 -58.43
N LYS A 6 -38.63 20.20 -57.75
CA LYS A 6 -37.32 20.16 -57.09
C LYS A 6 -37.53 19.75 -55.63
N GLN A 7 -37.03 18.57 -55.30
CA GLN A 7 -36.80 18.10 -53.94
C GLN A 7 -35.88 19.09 -53.20
N PHE A 8 -36.34 19.60 -52.05
CA PHE A 8 -35.48 20.23 -51.06
C PHE A 8 -35.16 19.19 -49.97
N SER A 9 -33.91 18.72 -49.94
CA SER A 9 -33.36 17.98 -48.81
C SER A 9 -33.04 18.96 -47.66
N PRO A 10 -33.51 18.73 -46.42
CA PRO A 10 -33.02 19.45 -45.26
C PRO A 10 -31.56 19.06 -44.98
N LEU A 11 -30.73 20.06 -44.67
CA LEU A 11 -29.36 19.86 -44.20
C LEU A 11 -29.33 18.93 -42.98
N ASN A 12 -28.52 17.86 -43.04
CA ASN A 12 -28.06 17.14 -41.87
C ASN A 12 -27.20 18.09 -41.03
N LEU A 13 -27.72 18.55 -39.90
CA LEU A 13 -26.91 19.08 -38.81
C LEU A 13 -26.08 17.93 -38.23
N PRO A 14 -24.77 18.09 -38.00
CA PRO A 14 -23.97 17.05 -37.36
C PRO A 14 -24.49 16.81 -35.94
N GLU A 15 -24.79 15.55 -35.64
CA GLU A 15 -25.13 15.08 -34.30
C GLU A 15 -24.03 15.50 -33.31
N LYS A 16 -24.43 16.15 -32.20
CA LYS A 16 -23.53 16.42 -31.08
C LYS A 16 -23.08 15.08 -30.48
N PRO A 17 -21.81 14.92 -30.09
CA PRO A 17 -21.35 13.72 -29.42
C PRO A 17 -21.86 13.70 -27.97
N GLU A 18 -23.02 13.06 -27.76
CA GLU A 18 -23.43 12.57 -26.44
C GLU A 18 -22.72 11.24 -26.18
N SER A 19 -21.57 11.24 -25.49
CA SER A 19 -21.02 10.01 -24.86
C SER A 19 -19.84 10.18 -23.88
N ASN A 20 -19.33 11.38 -23.61
CA ASN A 20 -18.13 11.53 -22.77
C ASN A 20 -18.37 11.65 -21.26
N ILE A 21 -19.62 11.81 -20.80
CA ILE A 21 -19.92 12.03 -19.37
C ILE A 21 -20.21 10.69 -18.67
N GLU A 22 -20.99 9.80 -19.27
CA GLU A 22 -21.29 8.48 -18.70
C GLU A 22 -20.04 7.60 -18.56
N SER A 23 -19.14 7.60 -19.56
CA SER A 23 -17.90 6.83 -19.50
C SER A 23 -16.88 7.33 -18.46
N ARG A 24 -16.97 8.60 -18.03
CA ARG A 24 -16.18 9.16 -16.92
C ARG A 24 -16.75 8.73 -15.57
N ALA A 25 -18.07 8.82 -15.40
CA ALA A 25 -18.74 8.38 -14.19
C ALA A 25 -18.58 6.86 -13.96
N GLU A 26 -18.63 6.04 -15.01
CA GLU A 26 -18.39 4.59 -14.91
C GLU A 26 -16.94 4.23 -14.56
N LYS A 27 -15.95 5.04 -14.96
CA LYS A 27 -14.54 4.85 -14.56
C LYS A 27 -14.29 5.18 -13.10
N GLU A 28 -15.04 6.12 -12.52
CA GLU A 28 -14.98 6.42 -11.09
C GLU A 28 -15.60 5.31 -10.23
N LYS A 29 -16.52 4.53 -10.81
CA LYS A 29 -17.12 3.34 -10.17
C LYS A 29 -16.24 2.11 -10.17
N LYS A 30 -15.04 2.13 -10.73
CA LYS A 30 -14.15 0.96 -10.71
C LYS A 30 -12.75 1.34 -10.30
N LEU A 31 -12.24 0.71 -9.24
CA LEU A 31 -10.81 0.71 -9.00
C LEU A 31 -10.18 -0.29 -9.98
N ASN A 32 -9.16 0.12 -10.72
CA ASN A 32 -8.33 -0.78 -11.50
C ASN A 32 -6.88 -0.34 -11.38
N VAL A 33 -6.06 -1.13 -10.69
CA VAL A 33 -4.68 -0.79 -10.35
C VAL A 33 -3.77 -1.95 -10.71
N SER A 34 -2.73 -1.65 -11.48
CA SER A 34 -1.60 -2.54 -11.75
C SER A 34 -0.43 -2.17 -10.84
N MET A 35 0.04 -3.11 -10.04
CA MET A 35 1.07 -2.91 -9.01
C MET A 35 2.32 -3.73 -9.27
N GLY A 36 3.48 -3.12 -8.99
CA GLY A 36 4.75 -3.83 -8.84
C GLY A 36 5.27 -3.74 -7.41
N PHE A 37 5.86 -4.82 -6.92
CA PHE A 37 6.53 -4.89 -5.62
C PHE A 37 8.00 -5.15 -5.87
N LEU A 38 8.89 -4.25 -5.45
CA LEU A 38 10.31 -4.31 -5.75
C LEU A 38 11.07 -4.70 -4.48
N PHE A 39 11.78 -5.82 -4.52
CA PHE A 39 12.39 -6.41 -3.33
C PHE A 39 13.88 -6.13 -3.26
N ASN A 40 14.47 -5.98 -2.07
CA ASN A 40 15.91 -5.85 -1.86
C ASN A 40 16.55 -4.68 -2.65
N CYS A 41 15.86 -3.55 -2.78
CA CYS A 41 16.36 -2.35 -3.45
C CYS A 41 17.28 -1.55 -2.53
N ARG A 42 18.53 -2.01 -2.31
CA ARG A 42 19.45 -1.40 -1.33
C ARG A 42 20.07 -0.06 -1.75
N THR A 43 19.94 0.30 -3.03
CA THR A 43 20.44 1.55 -3.62
C THR A 43 19.44 2.07 -4.65
N VAL A 44 19.55 3.34 -5.01
CA VAL A 44 18.70 3.92 -6.07
C VAL A 44 18.99 3.31 -7.45
N ASP A 45 20.21 2.82 -7.70
CA ASP A 45 20.53 2.05 -8.91
C ASP A 45 19.77 0.71 -8.93
N GLY A 46 19.72 0.00 -7.80
CA GLY A 46 18.99 -1.25 -7.68
C GLY A 46 17.47 -1.06 -7.84
N LEU A 47 16.93 0.06 -7.32
CA LEU A 47 15.55 0.48 -7.60
C LEU A 47 15.34 0.69 -9.11
N ALA A 48 16.21 1.46 -9.76
CA ALA A 48 16.09 1.74 -11.19
C ALA A 48 16.11 0.47 -12.06
N GLU A 49 17.01 -0.46 -11.74
CA GLU A 49 17.11 -1.75 -12.44
C GLU A 49 15.81 -2.56 -12.30
N LYS A 50 15.33 -2.77 -11.06
CA LYS A 50 14.12 -3.55 -10.79
C LYS A 50 12.87 -2.90 -11.34
N LEU A 51 12.79 -1.57 -11.29
CA LEU A 51 11.70 -0.83 -11.91
C LEU A 51 11.67 -1.04 -13.44
N ASN A 52 12.84 -1.01 -14.09
CA ASN A 52 12.95 -1.27 -15.52
C ASN A 52 12.56 -2.71 -15.87
N LEU A 53 12.94 -3.69 -15.05
CA LEU A 53 12.53 -5.08 -15.24
C LEU A 53 11.02 -5.23 -15.08
N ALA A 54 10.47 -4.73 -13.97
CA ALA A 54 9.05 -4.81 -13.70
C ALA A 54 8.26 -4.15 -14.83
N THR A 55 8.58 -2.92 -15.25
CA THR A 55 7.82 -2.19 -16.28
C THR A 55 7.92 -2.79 -17.70
N LYS A 56 8.93 -3.60 -18.02
CA LYS A 56 9.04 -4.29 -19.32
C LYS A 56 7.92 -5.30 -19.56
N GLU A 57 7.39 -5.91 -18.50
CA GLU A 57 6.32 -6.91 -18.62
C GLU A 57 4.92 -6.30 -18.83
N GLY A 58 4.82 -4.96 -18.80
CA GLY A 58 3.58 -4.23 -19.04
C GLY A 58 3.42 -3.05 -18.11
N LYS A 59 2.40 -2.23 -18.38
CA LYS A 59 2.12 -1.01 -17.61
C LYS A 59 1.88 -1.30 -16.12
N LEU A 60 2.45 -0.47 -15.27
CA LEU A 60 2.19 -0.40 -13.83
C LEU A 60 1.63 0.99 -13.51
N ASP A 61 0.65 1.07 -12.61
CA ASP A 61 0.11 2.33 -12.13
C ASP A 61 0.89 2.81 -10.90
N SER A 62 1.33 1.88 -10.05
CA SER A 62 2.23 2.18 -8.94
C SER A 62 3.23 1.03 -8.67
N VAL A 63 4.35 1.36 -8.04
CA VAL A 63 5.31 0.40 -7.49
C VAL A 63 5.58 0.69 -6.03
N MET A 64 5.83 -0.37 -5.26
CA MET A 64 6.11 -0.29 -3.84
C MET A 64 7.43 -0.97 -3.52
N LEU A 65 8.21 -0.35 -2.64
CA LEU A 65 9.40 -0.95 -2.03
C LEU A 65 9.08 -1.25 -0.58
N ASP A 66 9.68 -2.32 -0.05
CA ASP A 66 9.55 -2.67 1.35
C ASP A 66 10.20 -1.62 2.25
N GLU A 67 9.75 -1.58 3.50
CA GLU A 67 10.40 -0.79 4.53
C GLU A 67 11.87 -1.21 4.70
N TYR A 68 12.72 -0.21 4.98
CA TYR A 68 14.14 -0.36 5.28
C TYR A 68 15.06 -0.75 4.13
N ASP A 69 14.54 -0.89 2.91
CA ASP A 69 15.40 -1.20 1.77
C ASP A 69 16.36 -0.05 1.43
N LEU A 70 15.89 1.19 1.53
CA LEU A 70 16.71 2.39 1.37
C LEU A 70 16.82 3.15 2.69
N SER A 71 17.92 3.88 2.88
CA SER A 71 18.02 4.83 3.99
C SER A 71 17.49 6.20 3.60
N ILE A 72 17.09 7.00 4.59
CA ILE A 72 16.62 8.37 4.38
C ILE A 72 17.65 9.21 3.62
N GLU A 73 18.95 9.06 3.91
CA GLU A 73 20.01 9.80 3.20
C GLU A 73 20.10 9.43 1.72
N GLU A 74 20.03 8.14 1.41
CA GLU A 74 20.09 7.64 0.03
C GLU A 74 18.91 8.16 -0.78
N VAL A 75 17.72 8.19 -0.18
CA VAL A 75 16.51 8.76 -0.80
C VAL A 75 16.64 10.27 -0.97
N ASN A 76 17.02 10.99 0.08
CA ASN A 76 17.14 12.45 0.05
C ASN A 76 18.20 12.94 -0.95
N ALA A 77 19.33 12.24 -1.07
CA ALA A 77 20.37 12.56 -2.04
C ALA A 77 19.94 12.34 -3.50
N ASN A 78 18.89 11.53 -3.73
CA ASN A 78 18.45 11.11 -5.05
C ASN A 78 16.98 11.46 -5.37
N LEU A 79 16.32 12.33 -4.59
CA LEU A 79 14.89 12.62 -4.77
C LEU A 79 14.50 12.96 -6.21
N GLN A 80 15.25 13.86 -6.84
CA GLN A 80 14.97 14.29 -8.21
C GLN A 80 15.18 13.18 -9.22
N ARG A 81 16.13 12.28 -8.96
CA ARG A 81 16.37 11.11 -9.81
C ARG A 81 15.21 10.12 -9.69
N ILE A 82 14.74 9.83 -8.48
CA ILE A 82 13.60 8.93 -8.24
C ILE A 82 12.30 9.53 -8.81
N SER A 83 12.05 10.82 -8.60
CA SER A 83 10.94 11.54 -9.23
C SER A 83 11.01 11.52 -10.77
N GLY A 84 12.22 11.69 -11.33
CA GLY A 84 12.47 11.52 -12.76
C GLY A 84 12.10 10.13 -13.27
N MET A 85 12.42 9.07 -12.52
CA MET A 85 12.03 7.70 -12.84
C MET A 85 10.50 7.51 -12.81
N ALA A 86 9.82 8.03 -11.77
CA ALA A 86 8.36 7.98 -11.64
C ALA A 86 7.67 8.63 -12.85
N LYS A 87 8.15 9.82 -13.23
CA LYS A 87 7.64 10.58 -14.38
C LYS A 87 7.93 9.91 -15.73
N GLU A 88 9.15 9.43 -15.95
CA GLU A 88 9.53 8.77 -17.20
C GLU A 88 8.70 7.50 -17.43
N LYS A 89 8.51 6.70 -16.37
CA LYS A 89 7.76 5.44 -16.44
C LYS A 89 6.25 5.62 -16.27
N MET A 90 5.79 6.85 -16.01
CA MET A 90 4.38 7.17 -15.72
C MET A 90 3.78 6.31 -14.60
N VAL A 91 4.55 6.10 -13.54
CA VAL A 91 4.25 5.22 -12.41
C VAL A 91 4.46 5.94 -11.09
N ASP A 92 3.58 5.73 -10.12
CA ASP A 92 3.79 6.25 -8.77
C ASP A 92 4.76 5.33 -8.00
N ILE A 93 5.76 5.87 -7.30
CA ILE A 93 6.73 5.09 -6.51
C ILE A 93 6.48 5.36 -5.03
N ILE A 94 6.21 4.30 -4.26
CA ILE A 94 5.97 4.33 -2.81
C ILE A 94 7.10 3.58 -2.11
N LEU A 95 7.71 4.18 -1.09
CA LEU A 95 8.75 3.52 -0.28
C LEU A 95 8.72 4.02 1.17
N ALA A 96 9.28 3.24 2.08
CA ALA A 96 9.51 3.64 3.47
C ALA A 96 11.00 3.49 3.82
N ALA A 97 11.68 4.62 3.98
CA ALA A 97 13.12 4.69 4.15
C ALA A 97 13.54 4.64 5.62
N ASP A 98 14.61 3.89 5.89
CA ASP A 98 15.18 3.69 7.23
C ASP A 98 15.94 4.91 7.75
N ASN A 99 15.68 5.28 9.00
CA ASN A 99 16.50 6.20 9.77
C ASN A 99 17.70 5.45 10.36
N LYS A 100 18.67 5.15 9.50
CA LYS A 100 19.91 4.49 9.93
C LYS A 100 20.59 5.25 11.06
N HIS A 101 21.14 4.51 12.01
CA HIS A 101 21.95 5.07 13.07
C HIS A 101 23.22 5.72 12.49
N ARG A 102 23.52 6.94 12.90
CA ARG A 102 24.80 7.58 12.59
C ARG A 102 25.83 7.13 13.60
N ARG A 103 26.98 6.64 13.13
CA ARG A 103 28.11 6.36 14.01
C ARG A 103 28.77 7.68 14.42
N GLN A 104 28.72 8.03 15.70
CA GLN A 104 29.53 9.07 16.31
C GLN A 104 30.51 8.43 17.30
N GLY A 105 31.79 8.33 16.89
CA GLY A 105 32.79 7.58 17.66
C GLY A 105 32.45 6.09 17.73
N ASP A 106 32.26 5.56 18.95
CA ASP A 106 31.90 4.16 19.20
C ASP A 106 30.41 3.92 19.44
N LYS A 107 29.58 4.96 19.31
CA LYS A 107 28.12 4.86 19.50
C LYS A 107 27.37 5.01 18.17
N PHE A 108 26.33 4.22 18.04
CA PHE A 108 25.31 4.36 17.01
C PHE A 108 24.17 5.21 17.60
N GLU A 109 24.02 6.45 17.13
CA GLU A 109 22.97 7.33 17.60
C GLU A 109 21.98 7.61 16.47
N ARG A 110 20.68 7.49 16.78
CA ARG A 110 19.60 7.82 15.85
C ARG A 110 19.65 9.32 15.56
N ILE A 111 19.49 9.69 14.29
CA ILE A 111 19.40 11.10 13.91
C ILE A 111 18.04 11.61 14.38
N SER A 112 18.04 12.73 15.12
CA SER A 112 16.83 13.32 15.68
C SER A 112 15.86 13.74 14.59
N TRP A 113 14.57 13.74 14.93
CA TRP A 113 13.53 14.13 13.99
C TRP A 113 13.69 15.55 13.45
N ASP A 114 14.05 16.51 14.30
CA ASP A 114 14.24 17.90 13.86
C ASP A 114 15.28 18.02 12.74
N ILE A 115 16.36 17.24 12.82
CA ILE A 115 17.37 17.20 11.76
C ILE A 115 16.79 16.56 10.50
N ARG A 116 16.06 15.44 10.63
CA ARG A 116 15.43 14.77 9.47
C ARG A 116 14.41 15.65 8.77
N LYS A 117 13.59 16.37 9.53
CA LYS A 117 12.61 17.32 9.01
C LYS A 117 13.27 18.38 8.14
N GLU A 118 14.38 18.96 8.58
CA GLU A 118 15.13 19.94 7.80
C GLU A 118 15.83 19.31 6.57
N GLU A 119 16.38 18.10 6.70
CA GLU A 119 16.97 17.36 5.56
C GLU A 119 15.93 17.08 4.46
N ILE A 120 14.72 16.64 4.84
CA ILE A 120 13.62 16.34 3.91
C ILE A 120 13.12 17.61 3.21
N LYS A 121 12.96 18.70 3.96
CA LYS A 121 12.51 19.98 3.39
C LYS A 121 13.55 20.56 2.46
N SER A 122 14.83 20.53 2.85
CA SER A 122 15.93 21.06 2.05
C SER A 122 16.22 20.23 0.79
N SER A 123 15.91 18.93 0.79
CA SER A 123 16.02 18.07 -0.39
C SER A 123 14.91 18.30 -1.42
N GLY A 124 13.84 19.02 -1.04
CA GLY A 124 12.77 19.46 -1.93
C GLY A 124 11.51 18.59 -1.92
N ALA A 125 11.36 17.70 -0.93
CA ALA A 125 10.10 17.01 -0.69
C ALA A 125 9.12 17.87 0.11
N VAL A 126 7.82 17.73 -0.16
CA VAL A 126 6.77 18.31 0.68
C VAL A 126 6.55 17.39 1.88
N LEU A 127 6.96 17.85 3.06
CA LEU A 127 6.71 17.11 4.29
C LEU A 127 5.24 17.26 4.71
N LEU A 128 4.53 16.14 4.74
CA LEU A 128 3.20 16.05 5.32
C LEU A 128 3.31 15.90 6.84
N ASP A 129 2.30 16.41 7.54
CA ASP A 129 2.19 16.38 9.01
C ASP A 129 3.39 16.99 9.76
N GLU A 130 3.65 18.27 9.51
CA GLU A 130 4.78 18.97 10.14
C GLU A 130 4.63 19.17 11.66
N GLY A 131 3.44 18.98 12.21
CA GLY A 131 3.12 19.24 13.61
C GLY A 131 3.58 18.14 14.57
N ILE A 132 4.03 17.01 14.04
CA ILE A 132 4.37 15.84 14.84
C ILE A 132 5.66 16.02 15.65
N THR A 133 5.65 15.51 16.88
CA THR A 133 6.79 15.61 17.80
C THR A 133 7.74 14.42 17.66
N ALA A 134 8.99 14.59 18.11
CA ALA A 134 9.99 13.52 18.04
C ALA A 134 9.62 12.26 18.84
N GLU A 135 8.80 12.39 19.89
CA GLU A 135 8.33 11.28 20.73
C GLU A 135 7.29 10.41 20.03
N GLU A 136 6.61 10.95 19.01
CA GLU A 136 5.53 10.31 18.28
C GLU A 136 6.02 9.59 17.01
N ILE A 137 7.32 9.62 16.74
CA ILE A 137 7.91 9.20 15.46
C ILE A 137 8.78 7.98 15.62
N ASN A 138 8.57 7.04 14.72
CA ASN A 138 9.31 5.79 14.64
C ASN A 138 10.51 5.90 13.67
N ASP A 139 11.24 4.81 13.49
CA ASP A 139 12.54 4.76 12.83
C ASP A 139 12.47 4.93 11.28
N SER A 140 11.32 5.25 10.69
CA SER A 140 11.18 5.36 9.22
C SER A 140 10.48 6.63 8.76
N VAL A 141 10.72 7.00 7.50
CA VAL A 141 9.99 8.06 6.79
C VAL A 141 9.47 7.49 5.48
N GLY A 142 8.17 7.65 5.24
CA GLY A 142 7.55 7.29 3.98
C GLY A 142 7.76 8.36 2.92
N TYR A 143 7.91 7.93 1.68
CA TYR A 143 8.00 8.80 0.51
C TYR A 143 7.03 8.34 -0.56
N TYR A 144 6.37 9.31 -1.20
CA TYR A 144 5.54 9.12 -2.36
C TYR A 144 6.07 10.00 -3.50
N PHE A 145 6.49 9.37 -4.59
CA PHE A 145 6.90 10.03 -5.82
C PHE A 145 5.79 9.85 -6.85
N GLY A 146 5.04 10.93 -7.09
CA GLY A 146 3.98 10.94 -8.08
C GLY A 146 4.53 10.89 -9.50
N LYS A 147 3.82 10.21 -10.40
CA LYS A 147 4.10 10.23 -11.85
C LYS A 147 3.98 11.63 -12.48
N ASP A 148 3.37 12.58 -11.78
CA ASP A 148 3.30 14.00 -12.13
C ASP A 148 4.56 14.79 -11.73
N GLY A 149 5.46 14.17 -10.97
CA GLY A 149 6.70 14.76 -10.46
C GLY A 149 6.61 15.31 -9.03
N ASN A 150 5.43 15.27 -8.41
CA ASN A 150 5.26 15.69 -7.02
C ASN A 150 5.94 14.70 -6.06
N ILE A 151 6.55 15.23 -5.01
CA ILE A 151 7.28 14.44 -4.02
C ILE A 151 6.73 14.77 -2.65
N TYR A 152 6.16 13.78 -1.98
CA TYR A 152 5.68 13.89 -0.61
C TYR A 152 6.51 13.00 0.30
N ALA A 153 6.79 13.49 1.49
CA ALA A 153 7.39 12.72 2.58
C ALA A 153 6.46 12.77 3.78
N PHE A 154 6.43 11.72 4.59
CA PHE A 154 5.58 11.65 5.77
C PHE A 154 6.24 10.81 6.87
N PRO A 155 6.19 11.28 8.14
CA PRO A 155 6.80 10.57 9.26
C PRO A 155 6.04 9.29 9.58
N LYS A 156 6.76 8.21 9.88
CA LYS A 156 6.13 7.02 10.48
C LYS A 156 5.70 7.33 11.92
N THR A 157 4.41 7.26 12.21
CA THR A 157 3.79 7.54 13.51
C THR A 157 2.57 6.65 13.80
N TRP A 158 2.33 6.38 15.08
CA TRP A 158 1.08 5.75 15.54
C TRP A 158 -0.07 6.75 15.79
N VAL A 159 0.20 8.06 15.83
CA VAL A 159 -0.82 9.09 16.15
C VAL A 159 -1.65 9.41 14.92
N HIS A 160 -0.99 9.61 13.78
CA HIS A 160 -1.61 9.84 12.48
C HIS A 160 -1.19 8.73 11.48
N PRO A 161 -1.68 7.50 11.65
CA PRO A 161 -1.22 6.33 10.90
C PRO A 161 -1.59 6.34 9.40
N ILE A 162 -2.47 7.25 8.95
CA ILE A 162 -2.91 7.34 7.54
C ILE A 162 -2.36 8.62 6.90
N HIS A 163 -1.50 8.44 5.90
CA HIS A 163 -0.87 9.53 5.17
C HIS A 163 -1.57 9.74 3.82
N SER A 164 -2.56 10.62 3.77
CA SER A 164 -3.30 10.93 2.54
C SER A 164 -2.44 11.74 1.57
N ILE A 165 -2.36 11.30 0.31
CA ILE A 165 -1.54 11.96 -0.71
C ILE A 165 -2.36 13.04 -1.42
N PRO A 166 -1.97 14.33 -1.34
CA PRO A 166 -2.75 15.44 -1.88
C PRO A 166 -3.08 15.28 -3.37
N GLY A 167 -4.32 15.60 -3.75
CA GLY A 167 -4.77 15.55 -5.16
C GLY A 167 -4.98 14.13 -5.71
N THR A 168 -4.90 13.10 -4.87
CA THR A 168 -5.11 11.70 -5.26
C THR A 168 -6.18 11.04 -4.38
N LYS A 169 -6.66 9.86 -4.80
CA LYS A 169 -7.48 8.96 -3.97
C LYS A 169 -6.64 7.86 -3.32
N THR A 170 -5.42 8.21 -2.94
CA THR A 170 -4.42 7.28 -2.39
C THR A 170 -4.01 7.74 -1.00
N ALA A 171 -3.84 6.79 -0.09
CA ALA A 171 -3.11 7.01 1.15
C ALA A 171 -1.99 5.97 1.31
N VAL A 172 -1.06 6.25 2.20
CA VAL A 172 0.00 5.32 2.62
C VAL A 172 -0.10 5.12 4.12
N VAL A 173 0.13 3.88 4.56
CA VAL A 173 0.27 3.50 5.96
C VAL A 173 1.54 2.68 6.02
N ILE A 174 2.57 3.11 6.73
CA ILE A 174 3.86 2.42 6.84
C ILE A 174 3.72 1.20 7.78
N CYS A 175 4.54 0.18 7.56
CA CYS A 175 4.62 -1.03 8.40
C CYS A 175 4.37 -0.76 9.90
N GLY A 176 3.44 -1.47 10.53
CA GLY A 176 3.11 -1.30 11.96
C GLY A 176 2.13 -0.16 12.28
N GLU A 177 2.09 0.93 11.51
CA GLU A 177 1.07 2.00 11.69
C GLU A 177 -0.34 1.47 11.46
N ILE A 178 -0.46 0.47 10.58
CA ILE A 178 -1.72 -0.18 10.23
C ILE A 178 -2.43 -0.80 11.45
N GLY A 179 -1.67 -1.15 12.49
CA GLY A 179 -2.21 -1.68 13.75
C GLY A 179 -2.90 -0.63 14.62
N TYR A 180 -2.71 0.66 14.33
CA TYR A 180 -3.26 1.80 15.06
C TYR A 180 -4.42 2.48 14.34
N LEU A 181 -4.82 1.97 13.17
CA LEU A 181 -5.97 2.49 12.43
C LEU A 181 -7.26 2.34 13.24
N THR A 182 -8.07 3.39 13.24
CA THR A 182 -9.43 3.35 13.77
C THR A 182 -10.46 3.53 12.64
N PRO A 183 -11.71 3.04 12.81
CA PRO A 183 -12.79 3.23 11.85
C PRO A 183 -13.06 4.71 11.58
N GLU A 184 -13.03 5.55 12.62
CA GLU A 184 -13.33 6.99 12.53
C GLU A 184 -12.34 7.69 11.60
N GLN A 185 -11.07 7.31 11.65
CA GLN A 185 -10.04 7.85 10.75
C GLN A 185 -10.30 7.51 9.28
N LEU A 186 -11.08 6.46 8.98
CA LEU A 186 -11.39 6.03 7.62
C LEU A 186 -12.70 6.63 7.07
N GLU A 187 -13.62 7.04 7.95
CA GLU A 187 -14.94 7.55 7.56
C GLU A 187 -14.85 8.82 6.72
N ASP A 188 -13.98 9.74 7.12
CA ASP A 188 -13.86 11.06 6.51
C ASP A 188 -12.92 11.09 5.27
N LEU A 189 -12.31 9.96 4.93
CA LEU A 189 -11.38 9.88 3.81
C LEU A 189 -12.10 9.68 2.47
N ASP A 190 -11.71 10.47 1.48
CA ASP A 190 -12.01 10.24 0.05
C ASP A 190 -10.84 9.50 -0.62
N ILE A 191 -10.57 8.28 -0.17
CA ILE A 191 -9.52 7.41 -0.71
C ILE A 191 -10.12 6.14 -1.29
N ASN A 192 -9.43 5.57 -2.27
CA ASN A 192 -9.76 4.30 -2.91
C ASN A 192 -8.76 3.20 -2.57
N VAL A 193 -7.50 3.57 -2.30
CA VAL A 193 -6.41 2.64 -2.07
C VAL A 193 -5.51 3.13 -0.94
N ILE A 194 -5.10 2.20 -0.08
CA ILE A 194 -4.07 2.38 0.93
C ILE A 194 -2.89 1.49 0.55
N TYR A 195 -1.70 2.08 0.42
CA TYR A 195 -0.45 1.34 0.23
C TYR A 195 0.25 1.09 1.57
N ASN A 196 0.73 -0.14 1.78
CA ASN A 196 1.46 -0.53 2.98
C ASN A 196 2.83 -1.13 2.63
N PRO A 197 3.88 -0.29 2.52
CA PRO A 197 5.25 -0.77 2.34
C PRO A 197 5.71 -1.41 3.66
N SER A 198 5.59 -2.73 3.76
CA SER A 198 5.92 -3.50 4.96
C SER A 198 7.12 -4.41 4.72
N ARG A 199 7.83 -4.75 5.80
CA ARG A 199 8.85 -5.79 5.82
C ARG A 199 8.45 -6.78 6.91
N GLU A 200 8.04 -7.98 6.50
CA GLU A 200 7.43 -9.05 7.31
C GLU A 200 8.13 -9.34 8.66
N ARG A 201 9.43 -9.05 8.78
CA ARG A 201 10.26 -9.37 9.95
C ARG A 201 9.78 -8.73 11.26
N ASP A 202 9.07 -7.61 11.19
CA ASP A 202 8.67 -6.83 12.37
C ASP A 202 7.15 -6.76 12.59
N ASP A 203 6.36 -7.68 12.02
CA ASP A 203 4.92 -7.66 12.25
C ASP A 203 4.43 -8.85 13.12
N PRO A 204 4.53 -8.74 14.47
CA PRO A 204 3.74 -9.60 15.35
C PRO A 204 2.23 -9.37 15.17
N PHE A 205 1.80 -8.34 14.42
CA PHE A 205 0.42 -8.04 14.08
C PHE A 205 0.06 -8.48 12.66
N LEU A 206 0.19 -9.79 12.48
CA LEU A 206 -0.75 -10.66 11.77
C LEU A 206 -2.25 -10.29 11.97
N LYS A 207 -2.61 -9.36 12.87
CA LYS A 207 -3.95 -8.72 13.01
C LYS A 207 -4.61 -8.36 11.69
N TYR A 208 -3.88 -7.82 10.70
CA TYR A 208 -4.49 -7.36 9.46
C TYR A 208 -4.71 -8.49 8.43
N ARG A 209 -3.79 -9.47 8.33
CA ARG A 209 -4.04 -10.72 7.58
C ARG A 209 -5.14 -11.57 8.24
N MET A 210 -5.35 -11.39 9.54
CA MET A 210 -6.37 -12.05 10.36
C MET A 210 -7.65 -11.24 10.55
N LEU A 211 -7.93 -10.20 9.75
CA LEU A 211 -9.20 -9.45 9.83
C LEU A 211 -10.46 -10.32 9.59
N GLY A 212 -10.29 -11.57 9.15
CA GLY A 212 -11.34 -12.59 9.14
C GLY A 212 -11.57 -13.33 10.46
N LEU A 213 -10.60 -13.32 11.38
CA LEU A 213 -10.68 -13.94 12.72
C LEU A 213 -11.31 -12.95 13.70
N SER A 214 -12.60 -12.68 13.47
CA SER A 214 -13.35 -11.61 14.10
C SER A 214 -14.13 -12.06 15.35
N ASP A 215 -13.98 -13.32 15.77
CA ASP A 215 -14.56 -13.81 17.02
C ASP A 215 -13.47 -14.04 18.08
N PRO A 216 -13.43 -13.23 19.17
CA PRO A 216 -12.51 -13.43 20.28
C PRO A 216 -12.78 -14.73 21.07
N ASN A 217 -13.81 -15.49 20.70
CA ASN A 217 -14.16 -16.79 21.28
C ASN A 217 -13.84 -17.98 20.38
N MET A 218 -13.12 -17.77 19.27
CA MET A 218 -12.75 -18.87 18.38
C MET A 218 -11.98 -19.96 19.14
N THR A 219 -12.35 -21.21 18.90
CA THR A 219 -11.61 -22.37 19.42
C THR A 219 -10.29 -22.53 18.67
N ASP A 220 -9.37 -23.32 19.24
CA ASP A 220 -8.12 -23.65 18.56
C ASP A 220 -8.37 -24.29 17.19
N GLU A 221 -9.40 -25.12 17.07
CA GLU A 221 -9.81 -25.75 15.80
C GLU A 221 -10.29 -24.71 14.78
N GLU A 222 -11.03 -23.70 15.22
CA GLU A 222 -11.54 -22.64 14.34
C GLU A 222 -10.40 -21.71 13.87
N ILE A 223 -9.47 -21.36 14.77
CA ILE A 223 -8.25 -20.61 14.43
C ILE A 223 -7.42 -21.41 13.42
N HIS A 224 -7.25 -22.72 13.67
CA HIS A 224 -6.51 -23.60 12.77
C HIS A 224 -7.18 -23.64 11.40
N ALA A 225 -8.49 -23.86 11.34
CA ALA A 225 -9.25 -23.93 10.08
C ALA A 225 -9.12 -22.65 9.25
N GLU A 226 -9.13 -21.47 9.88
CA GLU A 226 -8.95 -20.21 9.16
C GLU A 226 -7.54 -20.04 8.63
N LEU A 227 -6.51 -20.36 9.44
CA LEU A 227 -5.12 -20.26 9.00
C LEU A 227 -4.84 -21.19 7.81
N MET A 228 -5.46 -22.37 7.78
CA MET A 228 -5.32 -23.31 6.65
C MET A 228 -5.96 -22.82 5.34
N LYS A 229 -6.73 -21.72 5.35
CA LYS A 229 -7.18 -21.05 4.11
C LYS A 229 -6.04 -20.26 3.43
N ASN A 230 -4.95 -20.00 4.14
CA ASN A 230 -3.77 -19.33 3.61
C ASN A 230 -2.71 -20.37 3.24
N GLU A 231 -2.30 -20.41 1.97
CA GLU A 231 -1.34 -21.41 1.46
C GLU A 231 0.01 -21.38 2.21
N THR A 232 0.49 -20.21 2.66
CA THR A 232 1.72 -20.14 3.46
C THR A 232 1.59 -20.87 4.80
N PHE A 233 0.46 -20.72 5.49
CA PHE A 233 0.22 -21.44 6.74
C PHE A 233 0.03 -22.94 6.53
N LYS A 234 -0.59 -23.31 5.42
CA LYS A 234 -0.74 -24.71 5.02
C LYS A 234 0.62 -25.36 4.74
N GLU A 235 1.48 -24.69 3.97
CA GLU A 235 2.87 -25.13 3.74
C GLU A 235 3.66 -25.26 5.04
N LEU A 236 3.50 -24.32 5.97
CA LEU A 236 4.15 -24.39 7.29
C LEU A 236 3.62 -25.58 8.12
N ALA A 237 2.31 -25.82 8.12
CA ALA A 237 1.68 -26.90 8.88
C ALA A 237 2.00 -28.29 8.31
N GLU A 238 2.11 -28.42 6.99
CA GLU A 238 2.34 -29.68 6.28
C GLU A 238 3.84 -29.97 6.04
N GLY A 239 4.70 -28.97 6.19
CA GLY A 239 6.13 -29.01 5.89
C GLY A 239 7.01 -29.89 6.79
N GLU A 240 8.32 -29.67 6.69
CA GLU A 240 9.33 -30.35 7.51
C GLU A 240 9.30 -29.89 8.98
N GLU A 241 10.04 -30.57 9.84
CA GLU A 241 9.98 -30.38 11.31
C GLU A 241 10.17 -28.91 11.73
N GLU A 242 11.13 -28.19 11.11
CA GLU A 242 11.37 -26.77 11.37
C GLU A 242 10.17 -25.89 10.94
N GLN A 243 9.54 -26.20 9.80
CA GLN A 243 8.35 -25.49 9.31
C GLN A 243 7.15 -25.72 10.23
N LYS A 244 6.97 -26.96 10.71
CA LYS A 244 5.93 -27.31 11.69
C LYS A 244 6.15 -26.62 13.03
N GLN A 245 7.40 -26.52 13.49
CA GLN A 245 7.73 -25.75 14.70
C GLN A 245 7.40 -24.26 14.51
N ASN A 246 7.76 -23.69 13.36
CA ASN A 246 7.39 -22.31 13.01
C ASN A 246 5.86 -22.14 12.99
N TYR A 247 5.11 -23.09 12.43
CA TYR A 247 3.64 -23.08 12.46
C TYR A 247 3.11 -23.03 13.90
N GLN A 248 3.62 -23.89 14.80
CA GLN A 248 3.19 -23.93 16.20
C GLN A 248 3.53 -22.65 16.95
N GLU A 249 4.70 -22.06 16.71
CA GLU A 249 5.07 -20.76 17.29
C GLU A 249 4.13 -19.64 16.82
N TRP A 250 3.83 -19.61 15.52
CA TRP A 250 2.88 -18.66 14.97
C TRP A 250 1.47 -18.87 15.52
N PHE A 251 1.00 -20.11 15.56
CA PHE A 251 -0.30 -20.47 16.13
C PHE A 251 -0.42 -20.00 17.58
N LYS A 252 0.63 -20.18 18.40
CA LYS A 252 0.67 -19.70 19.77
C LYS A 252 0.64 -18.18 19.87
N LYS A 253 1.40 -17.46 19.03
CA LYS A 253 1.39 -15.99 18.97
C LYS A 253 0.00 -15.46 18.59
N ILE A 254 -0.61 -16.08 17.58
CA ILE A 254 -1.96 -15.78 17.10
C ILE A 254 -3.00 -15.97 18.21
N LYS A 255 -2.96 -17.09 18.93
CA LYS A 255 -3.82 -17.30 20.10
C LYS A 255 -3.62 -16.25 21.18
N ALA A 256 -2.38 -15.85 21.44
CA ALA A 256 -2.09 -14.81 22.42
C ALA A 256 -2.69 -13.47 21.98
N ILE A 257 -2.66 -13.14 20.68
CA ILE A 257 -3.27 -11.93 20.12
C ILE A 257 -4.80 -11.97 20.22
N ILE A 258 -5.44 -13.09 19.86
CA ILE A 258 -6.91 -13.25 19.99
C ILE A 258 -7.33 -13.14 21.46
N LYS A 259 -6.54 -13.72 22.37
CA LYS A 259 -6.77 -13.60 23.81
C LYS A 259 -6.54 -12.16 24.32
N GLU A 260 -5.50 -11.49 23.83
CA GLU A 260 -5.25 -10.07 24.16
C GLU A 260 -6.38 -9.18 23.63
N GLN A 261 -6.97 -9.49 22.46
CA GLN A 261 -8.19 -8.82 21.99
C GLN A 261 -9.39 -9.05 22.92
N LYS A 262 -9.49 -10.22 23.55
CA LYS A 262 -10.52 -10.51 24.55
C LYS A 262 -10.30 -9.72 25.86
N ASP A 263 -9.04 -9.62 26.30
CA ASP A 263 -8.68 -9.03 27.59
C ASP A 263 -8.47 -7.50 27.52
N ASN A 264 -8.13 -6.96 26.34
CA ASN A 264 -7.91 -5.54 26.07
C ASN A 264 -8.35 -5.22 24.63
N PRO A 265 -9.66 -5.07 24.39
CA PRO A 265 -10.21 -5.00 23.04
C PRO A 265 -9.75 -3.73 22.33
N SER A 266 -8.69 -3.83 21.53
CA SER A 266 -8.52 -2.93 20.39
C SER A 266 -9.60 -3.29 19.36
N ASN A 267 -10.85 -2.87 19.64
CA ASN A 267 -12.08 -3.15 18.90
C ASN A 267 -12.01 -2.82 17.40
N TYR A 268 -10.98 -2.09 16.97
CA TYR A 268 -10.94 -1.53 15.64
C TYR A 268 -10.65 -2.54 14.54
N VAL A 269 -10.04 -3.70 14.77
CA VAL A 269 -9.68 -4.64 13.68
C VAL A 269 -10.90 -4.99 12.83
N ARG A 270 -11.95 -5.61 13.41
CA ARG A 270 -13.17 -5.93 12.67
C ARG A 270 -13.86 -4.68 12.11
N ASP A 271 -14.04 -3.65 12.95
CA ASP A 271 -14.79 -2.45 12.59
C ASP A 271 -14.07 -1.65 11.47
N VAL A 272 -12.74 -1.70 11.43
CA VAL A 272 -11.90 -1.16 10.35
C VAL A 272 -12.08 -1.99 9.09
N ASN A 273 -12.06 -3.32 9.15
CA ASN A 273 -12.30 -4.14 7.95
C ASN A 273 -13.70 -3.90 7.36
N GLU A 274 -14.72 -3.80 8.23
CA GLU A 274 -16.09 -3.46 7.84
C GLU A 274 -16.15 -2.07 7.21
N THR A 275 -15.47 -1.09 7.80
CA THR A 275 -15.39 0.28 7.28
C THR A 275 -14.66 0.33 5.93
N LEU A 276 -13.51 -0.31 5.80
CA LEU A 276 -12.78 -0.43 4.54
C LEU A 276 -13.64 -1.08 3.45
N THR A 277 -14.34 -2.18 3.78
CA THR A 277 -15.22 -2.90 2.86
C THR A 277 -16.40 -2.03 2.43
N ARG A 278 -17.09 -1.39 3.38
CA ARG A 278 -18.23 -0.51 3.12
C ARG A 278 -17.84 0.71 2.29
N LYS A 279 -16.68 1.31 2.57
CA LYS A 279 -16.13 2.46 1.83
C LYS A 279 -15.48 2.05 0.50
N GLY A 280 -15.28 0.77 0.26
CA GLY A 280 -14.60 0.25 -0.93
C GLY A 280 -13.14 0.73 -1.02
N ILE A 281 -12.45 0.77 0.12
CA ILE A 281 -11.02 1.11 0.24
C ILE A 281 -10.22 -0.18 0.19
N THR A 282 -9.33 -0.30 -0.78
CA THR A 282 -8.45 -1.48 -0.92
C THR A 282 -7.12 -1.22 -0.23
N VAL A 283 -6.66 -2.15 0.61
CA VAL A 283 -5.33 -2.09 1.23
C VAL A 283 -4.38 -3.05 0.53
N ILE A 284 -3.37 -2.49 -0.14
CA ILE A 284 -2.33 -3.22 -0.87
C ILE A 284 -1.04 -3.19 -0.04
N ARG A 285 -0.50 -4.36 0.30
CA ARG A 285 0.67 -4.53 1.15
C ARG A 285 1.81 -5.23 0.43
N SER A 286 3.03 -4.72 0.62
CA SER A 286 4.29 -5.40 0.26
C SER A 286 4.82 -6.13 1.49
N ASP A 287 5.21 -7.40 1.36
CA ASP A 287 5.85 -8.19 2.42
C ASP A 287 7.18 -8.78 1.92
N GLY A 288 7.91 -8.00 1.12
CA GLY A 288 9.07 -8.46 0.38
C GLY A 288 8.79 -9.65 -0.50
N GLU A 289 9.77 -10.56 -0.60
CA GLU A 289 9.70 -11.73 -1.48
C GLU A 289 8.49 -12.64 -1.20
N LYS A 290 7.78 -12.43 -0.07
CA LYS A 290 6.54 -13.12 0.31
C LYS A 290 5.31 -12.21 0.34
N THR A 291 5.32 -11.14 -0.46
CA THR A 291 4.23 -10.15 -0.55
C THR A 291 2.86 -10.81 -0.56
N SER A 292 1.99 -10.46 0.39
CA SER A 292 0.61 -11.01 0.40
C SER A 292 -0.33 -10.36 -0.61
N GLY A 293 0.02 -9.17 -1.10
CA GLY A 293 -0.79 -8.43 -2.05
C GLY A 293 -1.90 -7.63 -1.35
N ILE A 294 -3.05 -8.27 -1.07
CA ILE A 294 -4.23 -7.58 -0.53
C ILE A 294 -4.52 -8.01 0.90
N LEU A 295 -4.74 -7.04 1.80
CA LEU A 295 -5.07 -7.34 3.19
C LEU A 295 -6.57 -7.50 3.48
N ASN A 296 -7.43 -6.79 2.76
CA ASN A 296 -8.88 -6.81 2.96
C ASN A 296 -9.62 -7.27 1.69
N PRO A 297 -9.44 -8.54 1.27
CA PRO A 297 -10.11 -9.04 0.08
C PRO A 297 -11.63 -8.97 0.26
N SER A 298 -12.35 -8.57 -0.78
CA SER A 298 -13.81 -8.53 -0.80
C SER A 298 -14.38 -9.33 -1.98
N PRO A 299 -15.62 -9.84 -1.91
CA PRO A 299 -16.22 -10.59 -3.02
C PRO A 299 -16.35 -9.79 -4.33
N LYS A 300 -16.31 -8.45 -4.25
CA LYS A 300 -16.37 -7.53 -5.39
C LYS A 300 -15.00 -7.28 -6.03
N MET A 301 -13.93 -7.83 -5.45
CA MET A 301 -12.57 -7.66 -5.91
C MET A 301 -12.15 -8.83 -6.81
N LYS A 302 -11.59 -8.50 -7.97
CA LYS A 302 -10.89 -9.44 -8.83
C LYS A 302 -9.40 -9.15 -8.77
N ILE A 303 -8.66 -10.09 -8.22
CA ILE A 303 -7.21 -10.05 -8.14
C ILE A 303 -6.69 -10.86 -9.34
N GLY A 304 -6.04 -10.18 -10.28
CA GLY A 304 -5.19 -10.85 -11.27
C GLY A 304 -3.96 -11.41 -10.56
N GLU A 305 -3.61 -12.66 -10.87
CA GLU A 305 -2.56 -13.45 -10.19
C GLU A 305 -1.37 -12.60 -9.73
N LEU A 306 -1.00 -12.75 -8.46
CA LEU A 306 0.27 -12.26 -7.94
C LEU A 306 1.39 -13.12 -8.51
N ARG A 307 2.19 -12.53 -9.41
CA ARG A 307 3.28 -13.21 -10.12
C ARG A 307 4.60 -12.79 -9.53
N TYR A 308 5.34 -13.78 -9.07
CA TYR A 308 6.68 -13.59 -8.52
C TYR A 308 7.73 -13.79 -9.62
N GLN A 309 8.71 -12.90 -9.62
CA GLN A 309 9.88 -12.94 -10.47
C GLN A 309 11.14 -12.74 -9.61
N GLU A 310 12.31 -12.95 -10.20
CA GLU A 310 13.56 -12.66 -9.50
C GLU A 310 13.66 -11.15 -9.20
N GLY A 311 13.60 -10.81 -7.91
CA GLY A 311 13.75 -9.44 -7.40
C GLY A 311 12.50 -8.55 -7.45
N TYR A 312 11.36 -9.04 -7.93
CA TYR A 312 10.09 -8.30 -7.89
C TYR A 312 8.86 -9.21 -8.00
N ALA A 313 7.68 -8.69 -7.65
CA ALA A 313 6.40 -9.30 -7.96
C ALA A 313 5.46 -8.30 -8.64
N ARG A 314 4.42 -8.81 -9.31
CA ARG A 314 3.38 -8.01 -9.97
C ARG A 314 2.00 -8.52 -9.63
N MET A 315 1.04 -7.60 -9.50
CA MET A 315 -0.37 -7.90 -9.27
C MET A 315 -1.25 -6.91 -10.02
N ALA A 316 -2.43 -7.34 -10.45
CA ALA A 316 -3.48 -6.44 -10.91
C ALA A 316 -4.70 -6.59 -10.00
N VAL A 317 -5.33 -5.49 -9.63
CA VAL A 317 -6.53 -5.49 -8.78
C VAL A 317 -7.60 -4.67 -9.43
N SER A 318 -8.79 -5.24 -9.54
CA SER A 318 -9.99 -4.50 -9.93
C SER A 318 -11.09 -4.68 -8.90
N VAL A 319 -11.81 -3.60 -8.59
CA VAL A 319 -12.95 -3.59 -7.66
C VAL A 319 -14.10 -2.84 -8.32
N ASP A 320 -15.25 -3.50 -8.41
CA ASP A 320 -16.50 -2.86 -8.83
C ASP A 320 -17.08 -2.10 -7.61
N LYS A 321 -17.18 -0.77 -7.70
CA LYS A 321 -17.82 0.11 -6.73
C LYS A 321 -19.28 0.35 -7.15
N GLU A 322 -20.20 0.34 -6.19
CA GLU A 322 -21.64 0.55 -6.44
C GLU A 322 -21.98 2.01 -6.77
#